data_AF-A0A9E0JW19-F1
#
_entry.id   AF-A0A9E0JW19-F1
#
_cell.length_a   1.000
_cell.length_b   1.000
_cell.length_c   1.000
_cell.angle_alpha   90.00
_cell.angle_beta   90.00
_cell.angle_gamma   90.00
#
_symmetry.space_group_name_H-M   'P 1'
#
loop_
_entity.id
_entity.type
_entity.pdbx_description
1 polymer ?
#
loop_
_entity_poly.entity_id
_entity_poly.type
_entity_poly.pdbx_seq_one_letter_code
_entity_poly.pdbx_strand_id
1 'polypeptide(L)' 'MRKKYLHITTFGCQMNVHDSEQMAVLLAEQGYEQTEDSTKADCILINTCSIRE' A
#
# COMPACT_ATOMS: atom_id res chain seq x y z
N MET A 1 5.96 19.12 8.46
CA MET A 1 6.41 18.10 7.47
C MET A 1 5.31 17.93 6.44
N ARG A 2 5.62 17.80 5.15
CA ARG A 2 4.61 17.60 4.09
C ARG A 2 4.04 16.18 4.22
N LYS A 3 2.71 16.04 4.30
CA LYS A 3 2.04 14.73 4.20
C LYS A 3 2.42 14.08 2.87
N LYS A 4 2.84 12.82 2.91
CA LYS A 4 3.13 12.04 1.70
C LYS A 4 1.96 11.12 1.40
N TYR A 5 1.57 10.98 0.15
CA TYR A 5 0.47 10.09 -0.23
C TYR A 5 0.99 8.71 -0.62
N LEU A 6 0.30 7.67 -0.14
CA LEU A 6 0.56 6.27 -0.44
C LEU A 6 -0.63 5.69 -1.21
N HIS A 7 -0.39 5.08 -2.36
CA HIS A 7 -1.40 4.29 -3.05
C HIS A 7 -1.01 2.81 -2.97
N ILE A 8 -1.90 1.96 -2.47
CA ILE A 8 -1.67 0.52 -2.39
C ILE A 8 -2.61 -0.20 -3.34
N THR A 9 -2.05 -1.03 -4.22
CA THR A 9 -2.80 -1.98 -5.03
C THR A 9 -2.42 -3.39 -4.62
N THR A 10 -3.40 -4.22 -4.31
CA THR A 10 -3.18 -5.59 -3.84
C THR A 10 -3.76 -6.58 -4.84
N PHE A 11 -2.95 -7.55 -5.24
CA PHE A 11 -3.33 -8.68 -6.07
C PHE A 11 -2.97 -9.98 -5.34
N GLY A 12 -3.83 -11.00 -5.40
CA GLY A 12 -3.56 -12.30 -4.79
C GLY A 12 -4.64 -12.71 -3.81
N CYS A 13 -4.24 -13.22 -2.64
CA CYS A 13 -5.14 -13.82 -1.67
C CYS A 13 -5.34 -12.93 -0.44
N GLN A 14 -6.10 -13.43 0.54
CA GLN A 14 -6.35 -12.74 1.81
C GLN A 14 -5.07 -12.43 2.60
N MET A 15 -4.00 -13.22 2.42
CA MET A 15 -2.71 -12.90 3.04
C MET A 15 -2.14 -11.60 2.49
N ASN A 16 -2.20 -11.36 1.16
CA ASN A 16 -1.73 -10.10 0.60
C ASN A 16 -2.55 -8.91 1.08
N VAL A 17 -3.86 -9.09 1.30
CA VAL A 17 -4.72 -8.03 1.85
C VAL A 17 -4.26 -7.68 3.28
N HIS A 18 -4.07 -8.71 4.12
CA HIS A 18 -3.56 -8.51 5.48
C HIS A 18 -2.18 -7.85 5.49
N ASP A 19 -1.26 -8.32 4.65
CA ASP A 19 0.09 -7.74 4.55
C ASP A 19 0.03 -6.28 4.10
N SER A 20 -0.84 -5.95 3.15
CA SER A 20 -1.03 -4.57 2.68
C SER A 20 -1.60 -3.65 3.76
N GLU A 21 -2.51 -4.14 4.62
CA GLU A 21 -2.99 -3.40 5.80
C GLU A 21 -1.85 -3.13 6.79
N GLN A 22 -1.01 -4.13 7.06
CA GLN A 22 0.14 -3.97 7.95
C GLN A 22 1.17 -2.98 7.38
N MET A 23 1.45 -3.06 6.07
CA MET A 23 2.31 -2.10 5.38
C MET A 23 1.77 -0.68 5.46
N ALA A 24 0.44 -0.52 5.36
CA ALA A 24 -0.20 0.79 5.48
C ALA A 24 -0.01 1.41 6.87
N VAL A 25 -0.16 0.62 7.94
CA VAL A 25 0.06 1.06 9.32
C VAL A 25 1.50 1.53 9.51
N LEU A 26 2.47 0.70 9.09
CA LEU A 26 3.89 1.04 9.19
C LEU A 26 4.25 2.32 8.43
N LEU A 27 3.70 2.51 7.23
CA LEU A 27 3.94 3.71 6.44
C LEU A 27 3.21 4.94 7.01
N ALA A 28 2.06 4.76 7.64
CA ALA A 28 1.37 5.83 8.35
C ALA A 28 2.21 6.39 9.50
N GLU A 29 2.91 5.53 10.26
CA GLU A 29 3.88 5.96 11.28
C GLU A 29 5.04 6.78 10.71
N GLN A 30 5.37 6.59 9.42
CA GLN A 30 6.38 7.37 8.70
C GLN A 30 5.81 8.63 8.03
N GLY A 31 4.54 8.98 8.29
CA GLY A 31 3.89 10.19 7.80
C GLY A 31 3.23 10.06 6.42
N TYR A 32 2.97 8.84 5.97
CA TYR A 32 2.17 8.60 4.77
C TYR A 32 0.66 8.59 5.07
N GLU A 33 -0.14 9.04 4.11
CA GLU A 33 -1.61 8.96 4.13
C GLU A 33 -2.07 8.20 2.90
N GLN A 34 -3.00 7.25 3.07
CA GLN A 34 -3.51 6.48 1.94
C GLN A 34 -4.34 7.35 0.99
N THR A 35 -4.23 7.06 -0.30
CA THR A 35 -5.06 7.65 -1.35
C THR A 35 -5.48 6.62 -2.39
N GLU A 36 -6.72 6.72 -2.86
CA GLU A 36 -7.21 5.94 -4.00
C GLU A 36 -6.71 6.52 -5.35
N ASP A 37 -6.26 7.77 -5.36
CA ASP A 37 -5.76 8.45 -6.55
C ASP A 37 -4.25 8.25 -6.70
N SER A 38 -3.87 7.26 -7.50
CA SER A 38 -2.46 6.94 -7.78
C SER A 38 -1.67 8.11 -8.40
N THR A 39 -2.35 9.08 -9.02
CA THR A 39 -1.68 10.25 -9.63
C THR A 39 -1.18 11.25 -8.58
N LYS A 40 -1.74 11.22 -7.36
CA LYS A 40 -1.34 12.06 -6.22
C LYS A 40 -0.33 11.39 -5.31
N ALA A 41 -0.05 10.09 -5.51
CA ALA A 41 0.79 9.31 -4.64
C ALA A 41 2.27 9.70 -4.74
N ASP A 42 2.91 9.92 -3.60
CA ASP A 42 4.37 10.02 -3.50
C ASP A 42 5.02 8.63 -3.47
N CYS A 43 4.26 7.58 -3.16
CA CYS A 43 4.66 6.19 -3.17
C CYS A 43 3.51 5.29 -3.65
N ILE A 44 3.81 4.36 -4.57
CA ILE A 44 2.88 3.33 -5.02
C ILE A 44 3.41 1.97 -4.57
N LEU A 45 2.60 1.23 -3.81
CA LEU A 45 2.90 -0.12 -3.34
C LEU A 45 2.01 -1.11 -4.08
N ILE A 46 2.62 -2.03 -4.83
CA ILE A 46 1.91 -3.12 -5.49
C ILE A 46 2.28 -4.41 -4.77
N ASN A 47 1.34 -4.95 -3.99
CA ASN A 47 1.53 -6.23 -3.31
C ASN A 47 0.93 -7.34 -4.16
N THR A 48 1.77 -8.31 -4.56
CA THR A 48 1.33 -9.45 -5.36
C THR A 48 2.05 -10.72 -4.95
N CYS A 49 1.36 -11.85 -4.99
CA CYS A 49 1.99 -13.17 -4.85
C CYS A 49 2.47 -13.70 -6.20
N SER A 50 3.64 -14.33 -6.19
CA SER A 50 4.20 -15.04 -7.36
C SER A 50 3.63 -16.45 -7.55
N ILE A 51 2.89 -16.95 -6.57
CA ILE A 51 2.30 -18.29 -6.63
C ILE A 51 1.14 -18.26 -7.63
N ARG A 52 1.29 -19.08 -8.67
CA ARG A 52 0.29 -19.36 -9.69
C ARG A 52 -0.03 -20.85 -9.60
N GLU A 53 -0.96 -21.21 -8.73
CA GLU A 53 -1.50 -22.57 -8.62
C GLU A 53 -3.02 -22.52 -8.54
#